data_AF-Q6NL76-F1
#
_entry.id   AF-Q6NL76-F1
#
_cell.length_a   1.000
_cell.length_b   1.000
_cell.length_c   1.000
_cell.angle_alpha   90.00
_cell.angle_beta   90.00
_cell.angle_gamma   90.00
#
_symmetry.space_group_name_H-M   'P 1'
#
loop_
_entity.id
_entity.type
_entity.pdbx_description
1 polymer ?
#
loop_
_entity_poly.entity_id
_entity_poly.type
_entity_poly.pdbx_seq_one_letter_code
_entity_poly.pdbx_strand_id
1 'polypeptide(L)'
;SFPDRPAYDTISPITALQPNQTVRPGSSSMKNVLDVMSMQQHVELNKAQTMKPIDYRKMNKPGVVPMYIFECAAKLKMKPLTAACAAIVFHRFFREVKASDYDEFLIAAGSLYLAGKIKEDESVKIRDVINVAYCTLNRGNDPVDLNDEYWSMRDAIVQAELLITPPCASIST
;
A
#
# COMPACT_ATOMS: atom_id res chain seq x y z
N SER A 1 23.85 17.43 -23.78
CA SER A 1 23.51 16.11 -23.24
C SER A 1 22.02 16.04 -23.01
N PHE A 2 21.39 15.01 -23.58
CA PHE A 2 19.95 14.69 -23.62
C PHE A 2 19.05 15.67 -24.39
N PRO A 3 18.75 15.36 -25.67
CA PRO A 3 17.76 16.05 -26.48
C PRO A 3 16.31 15.59 -26.19
N ASP A 4 15.38 16.47 -26.52
CA ASP A 4 13.91 16.36 -26.43
C ASP A 4 13.30 15.08 -27.04
N ARG A 5 12.23 14.59 -26.40
CA ARG A 5 11.34 13.56 -26.96
C ARG A 5 10.36 14.19 -27.99
N PRO A 6 10.19 13.61 -29.18
CA PRO A 6 9.08 13.95 -30.04
C PRO A 6 7.83 13.08 -29.77
N ALA A 7 6.72 13.62 -30.27
CA ALA A 7 5.33 13.36 -29.93
C ALA A 7 4.73 12.05 -30.49
N TYR A 8 3.57 11.70 -29.94
CA TYR A 8 2.71 10.60 -30.34
C TYR A 8 2.24 10.70 -31.79
N ASP A 9 2.54 9.69 -32.61
CA ASP A 9 1.98 9.51 -33.94
C ASP A 9 0.64 8.75 -33.91
N THR A 10 -0.32 9.37 -34.59
CA THR A 10 -1.62 8.86 -35.00
C THR A 10 -1.51 7.64 -35.93
N ILE A 11 -2.27 6.56 -35.66
CA ILE A 11 -2.45 5.44 -36.60
C ILE A 11 -3.89 5.45 -37.14
N SER A 12 -3.97 5.48 -38.47
CA SER A 12 -5.17 5.51 -39.32
C SER A 12 -5.90 4.14 -39.40
N PRO A 13 -7.18 4.10 -39.86
CA PRO A 13 -8.03 2.92 -39.74
C PRO A 13 -7.82 1.88 -40.85
N ILE A 14 -7.95 0.59 -40.52
CA ILE A 14 -7.91 -0.53 -41.48
C ILE A 14 -9.31 -0.84 -42.01
N THR A 15 -9.41 -0.77 -43.33
CA THR A 15 -10.52 -1.11 -44.22
C THR A 15 -11.02 -2.55 -44.07
N ALA A 16 -12.34 -2.73 -44.05
CA ALA A 16 -13.03 -4.02 -44.10
C ALA A 16 -13.35 -4.44 -45.55
N LEU A 17 -13.06 -5.69 -45.90
CA LEU A 17 -13.60 -6.42 -47.06
C LEU A 17 -14.09 -7.80 -46.56
N GLN A 18 -15.36 -8.14 -46.83
CA GLN A 18 -15.99 -9.46 -46.65
C GLN A 18 -15.99 -10.25 -47.99
N PRO A 19 -16.59 -11.46 -48.20
CA PRO A 19 -17.24 -12.43 -47.29
C PRO A 19 -16.96 -13.96 -47.55
N ASN A 20 -17.36 -14.78 -46.56
CA ASN A 20 -17.96 -16.14 -46.60
C ASN A 20 -17.12 -17.39 -46.97
N GLN A 21 -16.99 -18.35 -46.02
CA GLN A 21 -17.30 -19.79 -46.20
C GLN A 21 -17.69 -20.46 -44.86
N THR A 22 -18.55 -21.47 -45.00
CA THR A 22 -19.49 -22.11 -44.05
C THR A 22 -18.90 -23.14 -43.07
N VAL A 23 -19.31 -23.13 -41.78
CA VAL A 23 -19.31 -24.32 -40.89
C VAL A 23 -20.54 -24.30 -39.94
N ARG A 24 -21.15 -25.49 -39.77
CA ARG A 24 -22.44 -25.84 -39.13
C ARG A 24 -22.47 -25.59 -37.60
N PRO A 25 -23.65 -25.49 -36.95
CA PRO A 25 -23.75 -25.12 -35.54
C PRO A 25 -23.54 -26.34 -34.63
N GLY A 26 -22.54 -26.28 -33.75
CA GLY A 26 -22.27 -27.31 -32.75
C GLY A 26 -21.77 -26.71 -31.44
N SER A 27 -22.69 -26.52 -30.48
CA SER A 27 -22.47 -26.49 -29.02
C SER A 27 -21.12 -25.93 -28.50
N SER A 28 -20.81 -24.68 -28.86
CA SER A 28 -19.56 -24.02 -28.45
C SER A 28 -19.75 -22.68 -27.74
N SER A 29 -20.92 -22.02 -27.83
CA SER A 29 -21.13 -20.73 -27.17
C SER A 29 -21.16 -20.80 -25.63
N MET A 30 -21.60 -21.89 -25.02
CA MET A 30 -21.63 -21.98 -23.54
C MET A 30 -20.25 -22.24 -22.91
N LYS A 31 -19.30 -22.82 -23.65
CA LYS A 31 -17.95 -23.11 -23.13
C LYS A 31 -17.09 -21.85 -23.04
N ASN A 32 -17.23 -20.94 -24.01
CA ASN A 32 -16.47 -19.69 -24.06
C ASN A 32 -16.92 -18.69 -22.97
N VAL A 33 -18.21 -18.65 -22.62
CA VAL A 33 -18.72 -17.75 -21.57
C VAL A 33 -18.35 -18.26 -20.17
N LEU A 34 -18.39 -19.59 -19.95
CA LEU A 34 -17.89 -20.19 -18.70
C LEU A 34 -16.41 -19.89 -18.48
N ASP A 35 -15.61 -19.90 -19.55
CA ASP A 35 -14.16 -19.65 -19.48
C ASP A 35 -13.85 -18.19 -19.10
N VAL A 36 -14.54 -17.21 -19.73
CA VAL A 36 -14.39 -15.78 -19.40
C VAL A 36 -14.85 -15.46 -17.97
N MET A 37 -15.99 -16.01 -17.53
CA MET A 37 -16.48 -15.81 -16.16
C MET A 37 -15.56 -16.46 -15.12
N SER A 38 -15.03 -17.65 -15.41
CA SER A 38 -14.03 -18.28 -14.55
C SER A 38 -12.74 -17.46 -14.53
N MET A 39 -12.26 -16.92 -15.66
CA MET A 39 -11.05 -16.11 -15.72
C MET A 39 -11.21 -14.78 -14.97
N GLN A 40 -12.38 -14.13 -15.03
CA GLN A 40 -12.68 -12.97 -14.18
C GLN A 40 -12.61 -13.32 -12.69
N GLN A 41 -13.15 -14.49 -12.30
CA GLN A 41 -13.10 -14.96 -10.92
C GLN A 41 -11.68 -15.32 -10.48
N HIS A 42 -10.84 -15.90 -11.34
CA HIS A 42 -9.43 -16.17 -11.04
C HIS A 42 -8.58 -14.89 -11.01
N VAL A 43 -8.90 -13.87 -11.81
CA VAL A 43 -8.25 -12.54 -11.73
C VAL A 43 -8.65 -11.83 -10.44
N GLU A 44 -9.93 -11.85 -10.05
CA GLU A 44 -10.41 -11.26 -8.79
C GLU A 44 -9.85 -11.99 -7.56
N LEU A 45 -9.79 -13.33 -7.58
CA LEU A 45 -9.21 -14.14 -6.49
C LEU A 45 -7.68 -14.00 -6.40
N ASN A 46 -6.96 -13.91 -7.53
CA ASN A 46 -5.52 -13.60 -7.54
C ASN A 46 -5.21 -12.14 -7.19
N LYS A 47 -6.16 -11.21 -7.37
CA LYS A 47 -6.00 -9.84 -6.85
C LYS A 47 -6.07 -9.80 -5.33
N ALA A 48 -6.76 -10.77 -4.72
CA ALA A 48 -6.92 -10.93 -3.27
C ALA A 48 -5.90 -11.90 -2.63
N GLN A 49 -5.32 -12.84 -3.39
CA GLN A 49 -4.25 -13.76 -2.97
C GLN A 49 -2.91 -13.25 -3.56
N THR A 50 -1.93 -12.75 -2.81
CA THR A 50 -1.03 -13.59 -1.99
C THR A 50 0.03 -12.71 -1.29
N MET A 51 -0.33 -11.76 -0.44
CA MET A 51 0.59 -11.43 0.65
C MET A 51 0.38 -12.47 1.74
N LYS A 52 1.21 -13.52 1.72
CA LYS A 52 1.29 -14.45 2.86
C LYS A 52 1.42 -13.62 4.13
N PRO A 53 0.62 -13.88 5.18
CA PRO A 53 0.73 -13.18 6.44
C PRO A 53 2.17 -13.17 6.94
N ILE A 54 2.86 -12.03 6.85
CA ILE A 54 4.20 -11.87 7.37
C ILE A 54 4.08 -11.64 8.87
N ASP A 55 4.71 -12.50 9.66
CA ASP A 55 4.91 -12.29 11.09
C ASP A 55 6.11 -11.36 11.29
N TYR A 56 5.82 -10.06 11.39
CA TYR A 56 6.82 -9.01 11.54
C TYR A 56 7.68 -9.16 12.79
N ARG A 57 7.14 -9.77 13.86
CA ARG A 57 7.85 -10.01 15.12
C ARG A 57 8.92 -11.10 15.08
N LYS A 58 8.85 -12.02 14.11
CA LYS A 58 9.73 -13.20 14.04
C LYS A 58 10.78 -13.09 12.94
N MET A 59 10.67 -12.09 12.07
CA MET A 59 11.59 -11.91 10.95
C MET A 59 12.62 -10.83 11.27
N ASN A 60 13.86 -11.26 11.53
CA ASN A 60 15.01 -10.36 11.65
C ASN A 60 15.74 -10.26 10.29
N LYS A 61 15.05 -9.75 9.26
CA LYS A 61 15.63 -9.52 7.93
C LYS A 61 15.65 -8.02 7.62
N PRO A 62 16.69 -7.50 6.95
CA PRO A 62 16.68 -6.13 6.48
C PRO A 62 15.50 -5.93 5.51
N GLY A 63 14.67 -4.90 5.75
CA GLY A 63 13.51 -4.59 4.91
C GLY A 63 12.14 -5.04 5.44
N VAL A 64 12.07 -5.67 6.62
CA VAL A 64 10.81 -6.09 7.25
C VAL A 64 9.91 -4.90 7.60
N VAL A 65 10.50 -3.79 8.08
CA VAL A 65 9.75 -2.60 8.49
C VAL A 65 9.16 -1.83 7.30
N PRO A 66 9.88 -1.61 6.19
CA PRO A 66 9.26 -1.10 4.96
C PRO A 66 8.11 -1.97 4.44
N MET A 67 8.21 -3.30 4.49
CA MET A 67 7.09 -4.17 4.11
C MET A 67 5.89 -3.97 5.03
N TYR A 68 6.12 -3.80 6.34
CA TYR A 68 5.08 -3.46 7.31
C TYR A 68 4.39 -2.13 6.95
N ILE A 69 5.14 -1.09 6.59
CA ILE A 69 4.59 0.21 6.15
C ILE A 69 3.66 0.03 4.96
N PHE A 70 4.07 -0.73 3.93
CA PHE A 70 3.24 -0.95 2.75
C PHE A 70 2.01 -1.82 3.03
N GLU A 71 2.11 -2.85 3.89
CA GLU A 71 0.95 -3.64 4.29
C GLU A 71 -0.06 -2.78 5.06
N CYS A 72 0.40 -1.95 6.00
CA CYS A 72 -0.45 -1.01 6.74
C CYS A 72 -1.09 0.02 5.80
N ALA A 73 -0.32 0.59 4.87
CA ALA A 73 -0.83 1.55 3.89
C ALA A 73 -1.91 0.93 2.99
N ALA A 74 -1.73 -0.33 2.57
CA ALA A 74 -2.72 -1.05 1.76
C ALA A 74 -4.02 -1.31 2.56
N LYS A 75 -3.92 -1.70 3.83
CA LYS A 75 -5.08 -1.89 4.72
C LYS A 75 -5.84 -0.59 4.98
N LEU A 76 -5.13 0.52 5.10
CA LEU A 76 -5.70 1.87 5.23
C LEU A 76 -6.22 2.45 3.90
N LYS A 77 -6.05 1.72 2.79
CA LYS A 77 -6.41 2.17 1.43
C LYS A 77 -5.79 3.54 1.09
N MET A 78 -4.55 3.76 1.53
CA MET A 78 -3.80 4.98 1.22
C MET A 78 -3.41 5.01 -0.26
N LYS A 79 -3.25 6.22 -0.81
CA LYS A 79 -2.67 6.37 -2.16
C LYS A 79 -1.25 5.78 -2.17
N PRO A 80 -0.84 5.09 -3.24
CA PRO A 80 0.51 4.51 -3.32
C PRO A 80 1.61 5.58 -3.21
N LEU A 81 1.32 6.78 -3.69
CA LEU A 81 2.17 7.96 -3.56
C LEU A 81 2.41 8.33 -2.07
N THR A 82 1.40 8.16 -1.21
CA THR A 82 1.47 8.45 0.23
C THR A 82 2.17 7.35 0.99
N ALA A 83 1.94 6.09 0.61
CA ALA A 83 2.70 4.95 1.12
C ALA A 83 4.21 5.10 0.86
N ALA A 84 4.59 5.49 -0.36
CA ALA A 84 5.98 5.76 -0.70
C ALA A 84 6.58 6.91 0.12
N CYS A 85 5.79 7.95 0.41
CA CYS A 85 6.23 9.06 1.24
C CYS A 85 6.52 8.63 2.68
N ALA A 86 5.64 7.82 3.27
CA ALA A 86 5.83 7.26 4.61
C ALA A 86 7.14 6.45 4.70
N ALA A 87 7.43 5.63 3.67
CA ALA A 87 8.67 4.86 3.61
C ALA A 87 9.92 5.76 3.53
N ILE A 88 9.88 6.83 2.73
CA ILE A 88 10.99 7.80 2.63
C ILE A 88 11.24 8.48 3.98
N VAL A 89 10.17 8.92 4.64
CA VAL A 89 10.23 9.58 5.95
C VAL A 89 10.84 8.65 7.00
N PHE A 90 10.38 7.40 7.05
CA PHE A 90 10.92 6.36 7.94
C PHE A 90 12.43 6.15 7.72
N HIS A 91 12.85 5.94 6.47
CA HIS A 91 14.25 5.71 6.15
C HIS A 91 15.13 6.92 6.47
N ARG A 92 14.59 8.13 6.31
CA ARG A 92 15.32 9.36 6.63
C ARG A 92 15.54 9.51 8.12
N PHE A 93 14.55 9.16 8.94
CA PHE A 93 14.67 9.17 10.39
C PHE A 93 15.79 8.23 10.87
N PHE A 94 15.80 6.97 10.43
CA PHE A 94 16.82 5.99 10.82
C PHE A 94 18.19 6.20 10.17
N ARG A 95 18.34 7.21 9.29
CA ARG A 95 19.65 7.66 8.81
C ARG A 95 20.33 8.58 9.82
N GLU A 96 19.55 9.33 10.59
CA GLU A 96 20.05 10.33 11.56
C GLU A 96 20.11 9.78 12.98
N VAL A 97 19.39 8.68 13.23
CA VAL A 97 19.17 8.11 14.55
C VAL A 97 19.57 6.63 14.57
N LYS A 98 20.09 6.13 15.70
CA LYS A 98 20.41 4.71 15.86
C LYS A 98 19.12 3.89 15.96
N ALA A 99 19.07 2.78 15.22
CA ALA A 99 17.92 1.88 15.21
C ALA A 99 17.58 1.26 16.58
N SER A 100 18.56 1.15 17.49
CA SER A 100 18.37 0.55 18.81
C SER A 100 17.66 1.44 19.83
N ASP A 101 17.56 2.75 19.58
CA ASP A 101 17.00 3.70 20.56
C ASP A 101 15.47 3.81 20.45
N TYR A 102 14.88 3.31 19.36
CA TYR A 102 13.46 3.49 19.04
C TYR A 102 12.84 2.19 18.54
N ASP A 103 11.55 2.00 18.82
CA ASP A 103 10.77 0.91 18.22
C ASP A 103 10.49 1.24 16.75
N GLU A 104 11.08 0.46 15.85
CA GLU A 104 10.98 0.63 14.40
C GLU A 104 9.52 0.55 13.90
N PHE A 105 8.67 -0.26 14.54
CA PHE A 105 7.26 -0.38 14.15
C PHE A 105 6.42 0.82 14.61
N LEU A 106 6.77 1.39 15.77
CA LEU A 106 6.15 2.62 16.26
C LEU A 106 6.50 3.81 15.35
N ILE A 107 7.78 3.95 15.00
CA ILE A 107 8.24 5.00 14.06
C ILE A 107 7.61 4.80 12.67
N ALA A 108 7.46 3.56 12.22
CA ALA A 108 6.75 3.25 10.98
C ALA A 108 5.28 3.70 11.02
N ALA A 109 4.56 3.44 12.11
CA ALA A 109 3.18 3.89 12.30
C ALA A 109 3.08 5.43 12.36
N GLY A 110 4.00 6.10 13.07
CA GLY A 110 4.10 7.56 13.11
C GLY A 110 4.39 8.17 11.74
N SER A 111 5.30 7.57 10.96
CA SER A 111 5.62 7.99 9.59
C SER A 111 4.41 7.88 8.66
N LEU A 112 3.58 6.86 8.85
CA LEU A 112 2.35 6.63 8.09
C LEU A 112 1.30 7.71 8.39
N TYR A 113 1.12 8.02 9.67
CA TYR A 113 0.22 9.10 10.12
C TYR A 113 0.67 10.47 9.60
N LEU A 114 1.97 10.77 9.71
CA LEU A 114 2.56 12.01 9.19
C LEU A 114 2.39 12.14 7.68
N ALA A 115 2.67 11.08 6.92
CA ALA A 115 2.52 11.09 5.46
C ALA A 115 1.07 11.36 5.02
N GLY A 116 0.08 10.82 5.76
CA GLY A 116 -1.34 11.12 5.54
C GLY A 116 -1.66 12.60 5.70
N LYS A 117 -1.06 13.26 6.71
CA LYS A 117 -1.20 14.71 6.92
C LYS A 117 -0.51 15.53 5.82
N ILE A 118 0.72 15.16 5.44
CA ILE A 118 1.50 15.86 4.40
C ILE A 118 0.77 15.85 3.03
N LYS A 119 0.12 14.75 2.69
CA LYS A 119 -0.57 14.58 1.40
C LYS A 119 -2.07 14.81 1.46
N GLU A 120 -2.57 15.30 2.59
CA GLU A 120 -3.99 15.57 2.83
C GLU A 120 -4.89 14.39 2.43
N ASP A 121 -4.45 13.17 2.74
CA ASP A 121 -5.24 11.97 2.47
C ASP A 121 -6.31 11.82 3.54
N GLU A 122 -7.56 12.13 3.16
CA GLU A 122 -8.75 12.05 4.03
C GLU A 122 -8.98 10.63 4.60
N SER A 123 -8.43 9.60 3.95
CA SER A 123 -8.53 8.21 4.42
C SER A 123 -7.70 7.91 5.68
N VAL A 124 -6.77 8.79 6.06
CA VAL A 124 -5.84 8.54 7.17
C VAL A 124 -6.37 9.17 8.45
N LYS A 125 -7.11 8.37 9.23
CA LYS A 125 -7.50 8.74 10.60
C LYS A 125 -6.58 8.06 11.61
N ILE A 126 -6.21 8.78 12.68
CA ILE A 126 -5.34 8.23 13.74
C ILE A 126 -5.88 6.92 14.33
N ARG A 127 -7.20 6.78 14.45
CA ARG A 127 -7.86 5.57 14.91
C ARG A 127 -7.63 4.39 13.98
N ASP A 128 -7.76 4.61 12.69
CA ASP A 128 -7.57 3.57 11.68
C ASP A 128 -6.09 3.16 11.64
N VAL A 129 -5.16 4.12 11.78
CA VAL A 129 -3.72 3.84 11.86
C VAL A 129 -3.40 2.98 13.09
N ILE A 130 -3.93 3.32 14.27
CA ILE A 130 -3.74 2.53 15.51
C ILE A 130 -4.27 1.11 15.31
N ASN A 131 -5.50 0.98 14.82
CA ASN A 131 -6.14 -0.32 14.62
C ASN A 131 -5.35 -1.18 13.62
N VAL A 132 -4.97 -0.60 12.48
CA VAL A 132 -4.22 -1.32 11.45
C VAL A 132 -2.83 -1.69 11.94
N ALA A 133 -2.12 -0.81 12.64
CA ALA A 133 -0.81 -1.08 13.19
C ALA A 133 -0.86 -2.24 14.19
N TYR A 134 -1.79 -2.18 15.14
CA TYR A 134 -1.99 -3.22 16.15
C TYR A 134 -2.38 -4.56 15.52
N CYS A 135 -3.39 -4.58 14.65
CA CYS A 135 -3.86 -5.82 13.99
C CYS A 135 -2.80 -6.42 13.05
N THR A 136 -1.88 -5.62 12.52
CA THR A 136 -0.79 -6.10 11.65
C THR A 136 0.33 -6.73 12.47
N LEU A 137 0.60 -6.24 13.67
CA LEU A 137 1.58 -6.82 14.60
C LEU A 137 1.03 -8.03 15.35
N ASN A 138 -0.25 -7.98 15.74
CA ASN A 138 -0.94 -9.01 16.53
C ASN A 138 -2.02 -9.69 15.67
N ARG A 139 -1.59 -10.46 14.67
CA ARG A 139 -2.52 -11.15 13.76
C ARG A 139 -3.46 -12.07 14.55
N GLY A 140 -4.77 -11.84 14.42
CA GLY A 140 -5.82 -12.64 15.05
C GLY A 140 -6.32 -12.11 16.39
N ASN A 141 -5.83 -10.97 16.86
CA ASN A 141 -6.42 -10.25 17.98
C ASN A 141 -7.54 -9.31 17.50
N ASP A 142 -8.53 -9.10 18.36
CA ASP A 142 -9.57 -8.10 18.12
C ASP A 142 -8.97 -6.68 18.04
N PRO A 143 -9.64 -5.73 17.35
CA PRO A 143 -9.23 -4.33 17.33
C PRO A 143 -9.00 -3.80 18.75
N VAL A 144 -8.05 -2.87 18.91
CA VAL A 144 -7.76 -2.28 20.22
C VAL A 144 -9.02 -1.64 20.78
N ASP A 145 -9.48 -2.15 21.92
CA ASP A 145 -10.58 -1.54 22.65
C ASP A 145 -10.23 -0.11 23.06
N LEU A 146 -11.25 0.75 23.21
CA LEU A 146 -11.13 2.14 23.64
C LEU A 146 -10.78 2.25 25.14
N ASN A 147 -9.69 1.62 25.54
CA ASN A 147 -9.15 1.57 26.88
C ASN A 147 -7.86 2.42 26.97
N ASP A 148 -7.20 2.42 28.12
CA ASP A 148 -5.95 3.16 28.35
C ASP A 148 -4.83 2.80 27.35
N GLU A 149 -4.81 1.57 26.83
CA GLU A 149 -3.84 1.12 25.81
C GLU A 149 -4.00 1.91 24.49
N TYR A 150 -5.24 2.20 24.06
CA TYR A 150 -5.49 3.03 22.89
C TYR A 150 -4.96 4.44 23.08
N TRP A 151 -5.22 5.05 24.24
CA TRP A 151 -4.77 6.42 24.53
C TRP A 151 -3.24 6.50 24.62
N SER A 152 -2.60 5.52 25.26
CA SER A 152 -1.14 5.43 25.33
C SER A 152 -0.51 5.28 23.95
N MET A 153 -1.07 4.41 23.10
CA MET A 153 -0.57 4.21 21.74
C MET A 153 -0.82 5.42 20.83
N ARG A 154 -1.96 6.09 20.99
CA ARG A 154 -2.24 7.37 20.33
C ARG A 154 -1.18 8.40 20.69
N ASP A 155 -0.90 8.57 21.97
CA ASP A 155 0.08 9.56 22.43
C ASP A 155 1.50 9.20 21.95
N ALA A 156 1.85 7.91 21.93
CA ALA A 156 3.12 7.44 21.38
C ALA A 156 3.26 7.72 19.87
N ILE A 157 2.19 7.54 19.09
CA ILE A 157 2.18 7.86 17.65
C ILE A 157 2.30 9.38 17.42
N VAL A 158 1.59 10.18 18.22
CA VAL A 158 1.69 11.65 18.14
C VAL A 158 3.09 12.13 18.53
N GLN A 159 3.71 11.52 19.54
CA GLN A 159 5.10 11.80 19.92
C GLN A 159 6.08 11.38 18.82
N ALA A 160 5.89 10.21 18.22
CA ALA A 160 6.71 9.77 17.08
C ALA A 160 6.57 10.73 15.90
N GLU A 161 5.37 11.20 15.60
CA GLU A 161 5.14 12.24 14.58
C GLU A 161 5.95 13.51 14.87
N LEU A 162 5.86 14.03 16.10
CA LEU A 162 6.61 15.22 16.54
C LEU A 162 8.11 15.02 16.51
N LEU A 163 8.60 13.79 16.66
CA LEU A 163 10.02 13.46 16.56
C LEU A 163 10.50 13.39 15.11
N ILE A 164 9.66 12.91 14.20
CA ILE A 164 9.95 12.77 12.77
C ILE A 164 9.82 14.12 12.03
N THR A 165 8.91 15.00 12.49
CA THR A 165 8.66 16.32 11.89
C THR A 165 9.89 17.27 11.88
N PRO A 166 10.69 17.42 12.95
CA PRO A 166 11.86 18.31 12.96
C PRO A 166 12.92 17.98 11.89
N PRO A 167 13.30 16.72 11.63
CA PRO A 167 14.14 16.38 10.48
C PRO A 167 13.38 16.43 9.15
N CYS A 168 12.04 16.55 9.13
CA CYS A 168 11.18 16.60 7.94
C CYS A 168 10.96 18.02 7.35
N ALA A 169 11.16 19.09 8.13
CA ALA A 169 10.90 20.48 7.73
C ALA A 169 11.68 20.95 6.47
N SER A 170 12.72 20.22 6.07
CA SER A 170 13.50 20.42 4.85
C SER A 170 12.92 19.75 3.58
N ILE A 171 11.70 19.18 3.62
CA ILE A 171 11.00 18.62 2.42
C ILE A 171 10.20 19.68 1.64
N SER A 172 10.00 20.87 2.22
CA SER A 172 9.19 21.93 1.61
C SER A 172 10.00 23.07 0.98
N THR A 173 11.25 22.83 0.57
CA THR A 173 12.08 23.86 -0.11
C THR A 173 12.74 23.31 -1.36
#